data_AF-A0A0R2BDK4-F1
#
_entry.id   AF-A0A0R2BDK4-F1
#
_cell.length_a   1.000
_cell.length_b   1.000
_cell.length_c   1.000
_cell.angle_alpha   90.00
_cell.angle_beta   90.00
_cell.angle_gamma   90.00
#
_symmetry.space_group_name_H-M   'P 1'
#
loop_
_entity.id
_entity.type
_entity.pdbx_description
1 polymer ?
#
loop_
_entity_poly.entity_id
_entity_poly.type
_entity_poly.pdbx_seq_one_letter_code
_entity_poly.pdbx_strand_id
1 'polypeptide(L)' 'MLTDEGLQPDELAYVGDTAGDLKNCREVGIHCYSAAWANSVKLDELKSAGADIYLMVSDLHRQLSKVLGH' A
#
# COMPACT_ATOMS: atom_id res chain seq x y z
N MET A 1 -6.75 17.20 3.58
CA MET A 1 -5.87 16.23 2.89
C MET A 1 -4.83 15.79 3.92
N LEU A 2 -4.23 14.58 3.87
CA LEU A 2 -3.29 14.09 4.91
C LEU A 2 -2.12 15.06 5.24
N THR A 3 -1.87 16.04 4.36
CA THR A 3 -0.99 17.21 4.55
C THR A 3 -1.44 18.18 5.65
N ASP A 4 -2.68 18.11 6.15
CA ASP A 4 -3.18 18.98 7.22
C ASP A 4 -2.55 18.66 8.59
N GLU A 5 -1.97 17.47 8.75
CA GLU A 5 -1.31 17.00 9.96
C GLU A 5 0.23 17.24 9.95
N GLY A 6 0.78 17.80 8.86
CA GLY A 6 2.22 18.12 8.74
C GLY A 6 3.16 16.93 8.56
N LEU A 7 2.64 15.73 8.33
CA LEU A 7 3.42 14.50 8.12
C LEU A 7 4.15 14.52 6.77
N GLN A 8 5.40 14.05 6.76
CA GLN A 8 6.17 13.83 5.55
C GLN A 8 5.70 12.56 4.82
N PRO A 9 5.86 12.47 3.48
CA PRO A 9 5.44 11.29 2.72
C PRO A 9 6.05 9.96 3.18
N ASP A 10 7.27 9.99 3.74
CA ASP A 10 7.98 8.81 4.28
C ASP A 10 7.54 8.43 5.70
N GLU A 11 6.77 9.28 6.38
CA GLU A 11 6.10 8.99 7.65
C GLU A 11 4.71 8.34 7.43
N LEU A 12 4.33 8.14 6.18
CA LEU A 12 3.02 7.66 5.78
C LEU A 12 3.14 6.41 4.92
N ALA A 13 2.12 5.55 5.05
CA ALA A 13 1.86 4.48 4.10
C ALA A 13 0.37 4.37 3.87
N TYR A 14 0.00 3.90 2.68
CA TYR A 14 -1.38 3.62 2.32
C TYR A 14 -1.59 2.13 2.09
N VAL A 15 -2.78 1.63 2.43
CA VAL A 15 -3.20 0.25 2.17
C VAL A 15 -4.41 0.30 1.25
N GLY A 16 -4.24 -0.13 0.01
CA GLY A 16 -5.27 -0.04 -1.04
C GLY A 16 -5.26 -1.27 -1.94
N ASP A 17 -6.36 -1.54 -2.65
CA ASP A 17 -6.54 -2.76 -3.46
C ASP A 17 -6.60 -2.50 -4.97
N THR A 18 -6.41 -1.24 -5.41
CA THR A 18 -6.53 -0.86 -6.81
C THR A 18 -5.24 -0.31 -7.41
N ALA A 19 -5.08 -0.44 -8.73
CA ALA A 19 -3.99 0.22 -9.45
C ALA A 19 -4.05 1.76 -9.36
N GLY A 20 -5.24 2.32 -9.11
CA GLY A 20 -5.44 3.75 -8.86
C GLY A 20 -4.79 4.19 -7.55
N ASP A 21 -4.92 3.41 -6.48
CA ASP A 21 -4.24 3.67 -5.21
C ASP A 21 -2.73 3.72 -5.40
N LEU A 22 -2.18 2.75 -6.13
CA LEU A 22 -0.76 2.67 -6.45
C LEU A 22 -0.27 3.91 -7.21
N LYS A 23 -1.04 4.34 -8.22
CA LYS A 23 -0.72 5.52 -9.02
C LYS A 23 -0.72 6.78 -8.15
N ASN A 24 -1.78 6.98 -7.36
CA ASN A 24 -1.93 8.16 -6.52
C ASN A 24 -0.82 8.23 -5.46
N CYS A 25 -0.49 7.11 -4.82
CA CYS A 25 0.59 7.04 -3.82
C CYS A 25 1.95 7.37 -4.42
N ARG A 26 2.25 6.87 -5.64
CA ARG A 26 3.48 7.20 -6.36
C ARG A 26 3.59 8.68 -6.69
N GLU A 27 2.49 9.33 -7.08
CA GLU A 27 2.47 10.76 -7.40
C GLU A 27 2.80 11.65 -6.19
N VAL A 28 2.50 11.19 -4.97
CA VAL A 28 2.75 11.92 -3.72
C VAL A 28 3.92 11.38 -2.90
N GLY A 29 4.63 10.36 -3.41
CA GLY A 29 5.80 9.77 -2.75
C GLY A 29 5.51 8.91 -1.52
N ILE A 30 4.27 8.44 -1.33
CA ILE A 30 3.86 7.57 -0.21
C ILE A 30 3.97 6.11 -0.65
N HIS A 31 4.40 5.22 0.25
CA HIS A 31 4.42 3.78 -0.04
C HIS A 31 2.99 3.19 0.00
N CYS A 32 2.65 2.36 -1.00
CA CYS A 32 1.34 1.71 -1.09
C CYS A 32 1.48 0.19 -0.95
N TYR A 33 0.97 -0.36 0.15
CA TYR A 33 0.85 -1.80 0.37
C TYR A 33 -0.43 -2.32 -0.26
N SER A 34 -0.34 -3.28 -1.20
CA SER A 34 -1.52 -3.69 -1.97
C SER A 34 -2.31 -4.81 -1.31
N ALA A 35 -3.51 -4.46 -0.84
CA ALA A 35 -4.45 -5.32 -0.12
C ALA A 35 -5.17 -6.33 -1.04
N ALA A 36 -4.42 -7.27 -1.61
CA ALA A 36 -4.97 -8.27 -2.52
C ALA A 36 -5.87 -9.33 -1.86
N TRP A 37 -6.09 -9.24 -0.54
CA TRP A 37 -7.14 -9.97 0.16
C TRP A 37 -8.54 -9.35 0.00
N ALA A 38 -8.66 -8.14 -0.55
CA ALA A 38 -9.94 -7.48 -0.75
C ALA A 38 -10.75 -8.17 -1.87
N ASN A 39 -12.08 -8.26 -1.68
CA ASN A 39 -12.96 -8.88 -2.68
C ASN A 39 -13.04 -8.11 -4.00
N SER A 40 -12.74 -6.81 -3.99
CA SER A 40 -12.73 -5.91 -5.15
C SER A 40 -11.44 -5.97 -5.96
N VAL A 41 -10.45 -6.75 -5.52
CA VAL A 41 -9.13 -6.74 -6.12
C VAL A 41 -9.16 -7.20 -7.57
N LYS A 42 -8.45 -6.47 -8.43
CA LYS A 42 -8.07 -6.93 -9.76
C LYS A 42 -6.59 -7.29 -9.77
N LEU A 43 -6.31 -8.55 -9.42
CA LEU A 43 -4.95 -9.01 -9.13
C LEU A 43 -3.97 -8.81 -10.30
N ASP A 44 -4.41 -9.07 -11.53
CA ASP A 44 -3.55 -8.91 -12.71
C ASP A 44 -3.23 -7.44 -13.02
N GLU A 45 -4.17 -6.52 -12.74
CA GLU A 45 -3.92 -5.08 -12.86
C GLU A 45 -2.87 -4.63 -11.82
N LEU A 46 -2.99 -5.08 -10.57
CA LEU A 46 -2.00 -4.78 -9.52
C LEU A 46 -0.60 -5.31 -9.85
N LYS A 47 -0.51 -6.57 -10.31
CA LYS A 47 0.77 -7.16 -10.73
C LYS A 47 1.40 -6.38 -11.88
N SER A 48 0.61 -6.02 -12.88
CA SER A 48 1.07 -5.25 -14.04
C SER A 48 1.52 -3.84 -13.63
N ALA A 49 0.92 -3.26 -12.59
CA ALA A 49 1.33 -1.99 -12.03
C ALA A 49 2.61 -2.07 -11.16
N GLY A 50 3.12 -3.27 -10.86
CA GLY A 50 4.30 -3.49 -10.01
C GLY A 50 4.01 -3.26 -8.53
N ALA A 51 2.85 -3.73 -8.05
CA ALA A 51 2.45 -3.67 -6.66
C ALA A 51 3.12 -4.73 -5.78
N ASP A 52 3.34 -4.39 -4.51
CA ASP A 52 3.60 -5.36 -3.45
C ASP A 52 2.30 -6.05 -3.05
N ILE A 53 2.17 -7.33 -3.40
CA ILE A 53 0.93 -8.11 -3.26
C ILE A 53 0.87 -8.81 -1.91
N TYR A 54 -0.19 -8.55 -1.15
CA TYR A 54 -0.50 -9.25 0.10
C TYR A 54 -1.85 -9.95 -0.02
N LEU A 55 -1.87 -11.29 0.03
CA LEU A 55 -3.09 -12.09 -0.13
C LEU A 55 -3.86 -12.27 1.17
N MET A 56 -3.24 -11.95 2.31
CA MET A 56 -3.86 -11.96 3.63
C MET A 56 -3.37 -10.77 4.46
N VAL A 57 -4.20 -10.31 5.41
CA VAL A 57 -3.82 -9.27 6.39
C VAL A 57 -2.58 -9.69 7.18
N SER A 58 -2.43 -11.00 7.48
CA SER A 58 -1.26 -11.55 8.15
C SER A 58 0.03 -11.40 7.37
N ASP A 59 -0.03 -11.37 6.04
CA ASP A 59 1.16 -11.21 5.19
C ASP A 59 1.67 -9.78 5.28
N LEU A 60 0.75 -8.81 5.21
CA LEU A 60 1.08 -7.40 5.42
C LEU A 60 1.60 -7.17 6.84
N HIS A 61 0.91 -7.69 7.86
CA HIS A 61 1.36 -7.57 9.25
C HIS A 61 2.81 -8.06 9.42
N ARG A 62 3.13 -9.25 8.90
CA ARG A 62 4.50 -9.81 8.94
C ARG A 62 5.52 -8.90 8.26
N GLN A 63 5.14 -8.26 7.15
CA GLN A 63 6.03 -7.31 6.47
C GLN A 63 6.25 -6.06 7.32
N LEU A 64 5.18 -5.48 7.87
CA LEU A 64 5.27 -4.28 8.69
C LEU A 64 6.09 -4.52 9.96
N SER A 65 5.95 -5.68 10.63
CA SER A 65 6.79 -6.02 11.79
C SER A 65 8.29 -5.97 11.45
N LYS A 66 8.69 -6.53 10.29
CA LYS A 66 10.08 -6.48 9.83
C LYS A 66 10.58 -5.06 9.55
N VAL A 67 9.74 -4.23 8.92
CA VAL A 67 10.08 -2.85 8.56
C VAL A 67 10.19 -1.96 9.80
N LEU A 68 9.29 -2.17 10.77
CA LEU A 68 9.19 -1.35 11.98
C LEU A 68 10.05 -1.87 13.15
N GLY A 69 10.82 -2.94 12.95
CA GLY A 69 11.71 -3.51 13.97
C GLY A 69 11.00 -4.16 15.16
N HIS A 70 9.81 -4.73 14.94
CA HIS A 70 9.04 -5.50 15.94
C HIS A 70 9.11 -7.02 15.69
#